data_AF-A0A538KBD5-F1
#
_entry.id   AF-A0A538KBD5-F1
#
_cell.length_a   1.000
_cell.length_b   1.000
_cell.length_c   1.000
_cell.angle_alpha   90.00
_cell.angle_beta   90.00
_cell.angle_gamma   90.00
#
_symmetry.space_group_name_H-M   'P 1'
#
loop_
_entity.id
_entity.type
_entity.pdbx_description
1 polymer ?
#
loop_
_entity_poly.entity_id
_entity_poly.type
_entity_poly.pdbx_seq_one_letter_code
_entity_poly.pdbx_strand_id
1 'polypeptide(L)'
;MTSSSTGTAALVEVASEQWDPLLERIGCRDAYLLRGYVESACLLERGRPLLLHLSDDGGDVVFALILREINGAPGRLDAITPYGYGGPVAVGPEPRVERFYELYEGWCRSAGVVSTFIRFHPLFANQRQASASVHVERLADTIGWSLDPELDLFAGLHPKHRNKVRKARAAGLEVVVSE
;
A
#
# COMPACT_ATOMS: atom_id res chain seq x y z
N MET A 1 37.00 18.95 -3.62
CA MET A 1 36.46 18.08 -2.57
C MET A 1 35.35 18.83 -1.86
N THR A 2 34.16 18.83 -2.46
CA THR A 2 32.93 19.33 -1.85
C THR A 2 32.38 18.20 -0.99
N SER A 3 32.37 18.39 0.32
CA SER A 3 31.77 17.45 1.26
C SER A 3 30.28 17.32 0.96
N SER A 4 29.83 16.13 0.55
CA SER A 4 28.43 15.77 0.63
C SER A 4 28.07 15.63 2.11
N SER A 5 27.20 16.50 2.61
CA SER A 5 26.55 16.27 3.89
C SER A 5 25.59 15.09 3.70
N THR A 6 26.00 13.92 4.16
CA THR A 6 25.13 12.74 4.30
C THR A 6 24.11 13.05 5.40
N GLY A 7 23.03 13.72 5.02
CA GLY A 7 21.85 13.83 5.88
C GLY A 7 21.38 12.42 6.20
N THR A 8 21.30 12.07 7.49
CA THR A 8 20.83 10.73 7.87
C THR A 8 19.37 10.60 7.46
N ALA A 9 19.06 9.63 6.58
CA ALA A 9 17.69 9.33 6.19
C ALA A 9 16.84 9.04 7.45
N ALA A 10 15.75 9.79 7.61
CA ALA A 10 14.85 9.69 8.75
C ALA A 10 13.50 9.14 8.31
N LEU A 11 12.92 8.27 9.13
CA LEU A 11 11.53 7.84 8.97
C LEU A 11 10.61 8.94 9.49
N VAL A 12 9.74 9.45 8.64
CA VAL A 12 8.82 10.53 8.97
C VAL A 12 7.37 10.08 8.90
N GLU A 13 6.55 10.56 9.82
CA GLU A 13 5.10 10.52 9.69
C GLU A 13 4.65 11.71 8.83
N VAL A 14 4.03 11.41 7.69
CA VAL A 14 3.59 12.37 6.69
C VAL A 14 2.18 12.84 7.04
N ALA A 15 1.94 14.15 7.00
CA ALA A 15 0.60 14.69 7.17
C ALA A 15 -0.32 14.19 6.05
N SER A 16 -1.57 13.83 6.38
CA SER A 16 -2.52 13.24 5.43
C SER A 16 -2.61 14.03 4.12
N GLU A 17 -2.70 15.35 4.18
CA GLU A 17 -2.84 16.24 3.02
C GLU A 17 -1.63 16.22 2.09
N GLN A 18 -0.47 15.79 2.57
CA GLN A 18 0.78 15.70 1.81
C GLN A 18 1.03 14.30 1.24
N TRP A 19 0.22 13.32 1.61
CA TRP A 19 0.44 11.92 1.26
C TRP A 19 0.24 11.62 -0.22
N ASP A 20 -0.92 11.93 -0.78
CA ASP A 20 -1.19 11.68 -2.21
C ASP A 20 -0.21 12.46 -3.11
N PRO A 21 0.11 13.75 -2.84
CA PRO A 21 1.16 14.47 -3.57
C PRO A 21 2.55 13.81 -3.46
N LEU A 22 2.91 13.24 -2.30
CA LEU A 22 4.15 12.49 -2.12
C LEU A 22 4.16 11.25 -3.00
N LEU A 23 3.10 10.44 -2.95
CA LEU A 23 2.95 9.22 -3.74
C LEU A 23 3.05 9.51 -5.24
N GLU A 24 2.42 10.59 -5.70
CA GLU A 24 2.52 11.04 -7.09
C GLU A 24 3.95 11.42 -7.46
N ARG A 25 4.64 12.20 -6.62
CA ARG A 25 6.01 12.66 -6.85
C ARG A 25 7.01 11.52 -6.98
N ILE A 26 6.87 10.48 -6.15
CA ILE A 26 7.77 9.31 -6.19
C ILE A 26 7.34 8.27 -7.24
N GLY A 27 6.19 8.46 -7.90
CA GLY A 27 5.66 7.52 -8.89
C GLY A 27 5.04 6.25 -8.29
N CYS A 28 4.65 6.26 -7.02
CA CYS A 28 3.97 5.16 -6.35
C CYS A 28 2.46 5.32 -6.50
N ARG A 29 1.84 4.67 -7.48
CA ARG A 29 0.40 4.77 -7.74
C ARG A 29 -0.29 3.45 -7.42
N ASP A 30 -1.02 3.41 -6.32
CA ASP A 30 -1.95 2.31 -6.01
C ASP A 30 -3.11 2.80 -5.16
N ALA A 31 -4.33 2.38 -5.50
CA ALA A 31 -5.55 2.84 -4.84
C ALA A 31 -5.58 2.50 -3.34
N TYR A 32 -4.98 1.37 -2.94
CA TYR A 32 -4.96 0.95 -1.54
C TYR A 32 -4.05 1.81 -0.66
N LEU A 33 -3.10 2.53 -1.27
CA LEU A 33 -2.18 3.41 -0.55
C LEU A 33 -2.75 4.83 -0.42
N LEU A 34 -3.68 5.25 -1.27
CA LEU A 34 -4.19 6.62 -1.29
C LEU A 34 -4.85 7.00 0.04
N ARG A 35 -4.70 8.27 0.43
CA ARG A 35 -5.26 8.85 1.66
C ARG A 35 -6.73 8.51 1.82
N GLY A 36 -7.53 8.73 0.77
CA GLY A 36 -8.98 8.49 0.82
C GLY A 36 -9.33 7.02 1.12
N TYR A 37 -8.50 6.08 0.68
CA TYR A 37 -8.68 4.67 1.00
C TYR A 37 -8.36 4.38 2.47
N VAL A 38 -7.23 4.90 2.98
CA VAL A 38 -6.81 4.73 4.38
C VAL A 38 -7.81 5.36 5.34
N GLU A 39 -8.24 6.59 5.07
CA GLU A 39 -9.20 7.33 5.89
C GLU A 39 -10.58 6.67 5.91
N SER A 40 -11.07 6.21 4.76
CA SER A 40 -12.34 5.48 4.71
C SER A 40 -12.25 4.13 5.46
N ALA A 41 -11.12 3.43 5.39
CA ALA A 41 -10.90 2.21 6.15
C ALA A 41 -10.86 2.46 7.67
N CYS A 42 -10.39 3.63 8.13
CA CYS A 42 -10.40 4.01 9.54
C CYS A 42 -11.82 4.05 10.15
N LEU A 43 -12.86 4.30 9.34
CA LEU A 43 -14.26 4.30 9.79
C LEU A 43 -14.71 2.91 10.27
N LEU A 44 -14.17 1.84 9.67
CA LEU A 44 -14.49 0.45 10.01
C LEU A 44 -13.55 -0.07 11.10
N GLU A 45 -12.25 0.21 10.95
CA GLU A 45 -11.20 -0.35 11.80
C GLU A 45 -11.04 0.42 13.14
N ARG A 46 -11.61 1.63 13.26
CA ARG A 46 -11.59 2.49 14.45
C ARG A 46 -10.18 2.85 14.91
N GLY A 47 -9.48 3.60 14.07
CA GLY A 47 -8.16 4.16 14.37
C GLY A 47 -7.92 5.46 13.62
N ARG A 48 -6.66 5.88 13.57
CA ARG A 48 -6.22 7.02 12.76
C ARG A 48 -5.27 6.56 11.64
N PRO A 49 -5.19 7.29 10.52
CA PRO A 49 -4.14 7.09 9.54
C PRO A 49 -2.76 7.23 10.19
N LEU A 50 -1.84 6.37 9.80
CA LEU A 50 -0.41 6.46 10.06
C LEU A 50 0.29 6.28 8.72
N LEU A 51 0.91 7.34 8.22
CA LEU A 51 1.46 7.41 6.88
C LEU A 51 2.95 7.64 6.99
N LEU A 52 3.75 6.62 6.73
CA LEU A 52 5.19 6.67 6.97
C LEU A 52 5.95 6.76 5.65
N HIS A 53 7.02 7.56 5.66
CA HIS A 53 7.92 7.72 4.53
C HIS A 53 9.38 7.71 5.01
N LEU A 54 10.20 6.89 4.36
CA LEU A 54 11.65 7.00 4.39
C LEU A 54 12.11 7.42 3.00
N SER A 55 12.87 8.51 2.94
CA SER A 55 13.54 8.97 1.71
C SER A 55 15.04 8.83 1.89
N ASP A 56 15.71 8.23 0.89
CA ASP A 56 17.16 8.06 0.84
C ASP A 56 17.64 8.22 -0.62
N ASP A 57 18.95 8.33 -0.83
CA ASP A 57 19.55 8.53 -2.16
C ASP A 57 19.19 7.41 -3.16
N GLY A 58 18.98 6.19 -2.66
CA GLY A 58 18.64 5.00 -3.46
C GLY A 58 17.15 4.87 -3.78
N GLY A 59 16.28 5.66 -3.16
CA GLY A 59 14.84 5.59 -3.36
C GLY A 59 14.03 5.82 -2.08
N ASP A 60 12.73 5.57 -2.19
CA ASP A 60 11.75 5.82 -1.15
C ASP A 60 11.12 4.51 -0.65
N VAL A 61 10.74 4.50 0.63
CA VAL A 61 9.88 3.46 1.20
C VAL A 61 8.69 4.13 1.86
N VAL A 62 7.48 3.77 1.43
CA VAL A 62 6.22 4.31 1.95
C VAL A 62 5.41 3.21 2.63
N PHE A 63 4.72 3.54 3.72
CA PHE A 63 3.88 2.57 4.43
C PHE A 63 2.61 3.24 4.97
N ALA A 64 1.48 2.90 4.35
CA ALA A 64 0.15 3.34 4.79
C ALA A 64 -0.44 2.33 5.79
N LEU A 65 -0.77 2.82 6.97
CA LEU A 65 -1.27 2.05 8.11
C LEU A 65 -2.46 2.75 8.77
N ILE A 66 -3.17 1.98 9.59
CA ILE A 66 -4.14 2.44 10.57
C ILE A 66 -3.56 2.11 11.94
N LEU A 67 -3.43 3.13 12.79
CA LEU A 67 -2.97 3.00 14.16
C LEU A 67 -4.18 2.98 15.08
N ARG A 68 -4.31 1.94 15.91
CA ARG A 68 -5.48 1.74 16.78
C ARG A 68 -5.07 1.50 18.21
N GLU A 69 -5.94 1.91 19.14
CA GLU A 69 -5.83 1.52 20.54
C GLU A 69 -6.33 0.08 20.74
N ILE A 70 -5.60 -0.69 21.55
CA ILE A 70 -6.01 -2.04 21.91
C ILE A 70 -7.02 -1.97 23.05
N ASN A 71 -8.22 -2.50 22.80
CA ASN A 71 -9.30 -2.56 23.80
C ASN A 71 -8.82 -3.27 25.08
N GLY A 72 -8.98 -2.60 26.22
CA GLY A 72 -8.56 -3.13 27.52
C GLY A 72 -7.06 -3.01 27.82
N ALA A 73 -6.27 -2.37 26.95
CA ALA A 73 -4.85 -2.12 27.17
C ALA A 73 -4.48 -0.64 26.89
N PRO A 74 -4.82 0.29 27.81
CA PRO A 74 -4.55 1.72 27.64
C PRO A 74 -3.07 2.02 27.31
N GLY A 75 -2.85 2.87 26.32
CA GLY A 75 -1.50 3.23 25.86
C GLY A 75 -0.78 2.13 25.08
N ARG A 76 -1.46 1.02 24.75
CA ARG A 76 -0.95 -0.01 23.83
C ARG A 76 -1.69 0.10 22.50
N LEU A 77 -0.90 0.11 21.43
CA LEU A 77 -1.39 0.29 20.09
C LEU A 77 -1.12 -0.95 19.24
N ASP A 78 -1.96 -1.18 18.24
CA ASP A 78 -1.60 -1.99 17.09
C ASP A 78 -1.57 -1.13 15.82
N ALA A 79 -0.76 -1.54 14.87
CA ALA A 79 -0.69 -0.94 13.54
C ALA A 79 -1.11 -1.97 12.50
N ILE A 80 -2.09 -1.64 11.67
CA ILE A 80 -2.58 -2.56 10.64
C ILE A 80 -2.57 -1.88 9.27
N THR A 81 -2.27 -2.63 8.21
CA THR A 81 -2.63 -2.15 6.86
C THR A 81 -4.14 -2.14 6.71
N PRO A 82 -4.74 -1.16 6.01
CA PRO A 82 -6.14 -1.21 5.61
C PRO A 82 -6.54 -2.55 4.99
N TYR A 83 -7.83 -2.89 5.03
CA TYR A 83 -8.33 -4.05 4.28
C TYR A 83 -8.00 -3.89 2.79
N GLY A 84 -7.54 -4.95 2.12
CA GLY A 84 -6.97 -4.89 0.78
C GLY A 84 -5.48 -5.21 0.81
N TYR A 85 -4.69 -4.48 0.03
CA TYR A 85 -3.26 -4.70 -0.11
C TYR A 85 -2.45 -3.50 0.36
N GLY A 86 -1.25 -3.73 0.90
CA GLY A 86 -0.39 -2.67 1.40
C GLY A 86 1.00 -3.20 1.69
N GLY A 87 1.48 -2.95 2.91
CA GLY A 87 2.86 -3.21 3.31
C GLY A 87 3.79 -2.04 2.97
N PRO A 88 5.03 -2.07 3.47
CA PRO A 88 6.03 -1.13 2.99
C PRO A 88 6.20 -1.32 1.48
N VAL A 89 6.11 -0.24 0.72
CA VAL A 89 6.29 -0.22 -0.73
C VAL A 89 7.56 0.54 -1.03
N ALA A 90 8.51 -0.15 -1.65
CA ALA A 90 9.81 0.36 -2.01
C ALA A 90 9.79 0.87 -3.45
N VAL A 91 10.32 2.07 -3.68
CA VAL A 91 10.29 2.75 -4.97
C VAL A 91 11.67 3.32 -5.27
N GLY A 92 12.14 3.15 -6.49
CA GLY A 92 13.49 3.56 -6.90
C GLY A 92 14.44 2.39 -7.12
N PRO A 93 15.69 2.67 -7.54
CA PRO A 93 16.65 1.65 -7.94
C PRO A 93 17.20 0.82 -6.77
N GLU A 94 17.47 1.44 -5.62
CA GLU A 94 18.08 0.82 -4.45
C GLU A 94 17.47 1.34 -3.13
N PRO A 95 16.14 1.23 -2.94
CA PRO A 95 15.49 1.68 -1.71
C PRO A 95 15.96 0.86 -0.51
N ARG A 96 16.27 1.52 0.61
CA ARG A 96 16.79 0.87 1.82
C ARG A 96 15.68 0.27 2.69
N VAL A 97 15.09 -0.84 2.25
CA VAL A 97 13.94 -1.48 2.93
C VAL A 97 14.31 -2.04 4.30
N GLU A 98 15.49 -2.64 4.45
CA GLU A 98 15.98 -3.13 5.74
C GLU A 98 16.09 -1.98 6.74
N ARG A 99 16.63 -0.84 6.29
CA ARG A 99 16.72 0.37 7.10
C ARG A 99 15.35 0.92 7.48
N PHE A 100 14.38 0.86 6.58
CA PHE A 100 13.00 1.20 6.89
C PHE A 100 12.45 0.35 8.04
N TYR A 101 12.62 -0.98 8.00
CA TYR A 101 12.15 -1.87 9.07
C TYR A 101 12.85 -1.60 10.42
N GLU A 102 14.15 -1.32 10.43
CA GLU A 102 14.87 -0.92 11.65
C GLU A 102 14.29 0.35 12.29
N LEU A 103 14.09 1.38 11.47
CA LEU A 103 13.53 2.66 11.92
C LEU A 103 12.07 2.49 12.35
N TYR A 104 11.29 1.70 11.62
CA TYR A 104 9.91 1.39 11.94
C TYR A 104 9.79 0.66 13.27
N GLU A 105 10.65 -0.32 13.53
CA GLU A 105 10.67 -1.02 14.83
C GLU A 105 11.03 -0.07 15.98
N GLY A 106 12.00 0.82 15.75
CA GLY A 106 12.32 1.89 16.70
C GLY A 106 11.13 2.81 16.98
N TRP A 107 10.41 3.22 15.94
CA TRP A 107 9.20 4.03 16.03
C TRP A 107 8.07 3.29 16.77
N CYS A 108 7.85 2.01 16.50
CA CYS A 108 6.85 1.20 17.19
C CYS A 108 7.10 1.15 18.70
N ARG A 109 8.36 0.95 19.11
CA ARG A 109 8.74 0.91 20.53
C ARG A 109 8.49 2.25 21.23
N SER A 110 8.78 3.38 20.57
CA SER A 110 8.57 4.71 21.16
C SER A 110 7.09 5.10 21.20
N ALA A 111 6.30 4.68 20.21
CA ALA A 111 4.87 4.98 20.10
C ALA A 111 3.97 4.04 20.94
N GLY A 112 4.52 2.96 21.51
CA GLY A 112 3.74 1.97 22.27
C GLY A 112 2.99 0.96 21.40
N VAL A 113 3.42 0.78 20.15
CA VAL A 113 2.90 -0.25 19.24
C VAL A 113 3.47 -1.61 19.65
N VAL A 114 2.58 -2.55 19.98
CA VAL A 114 2.95 -3.90 20.44
C VAL A 114 2.78 -4.97 19.36
N SER A 115 2.06 -4.66 18.29
CA SER A 115 1.88 -5.56 17.15
C SER A 115 1.64 -4.79 15.85
N THR A 116 2.18 -5.33 14.76
CA THR A 116 1.90 -4.86 13.40
C THR A 116 1.32 -6.00 12.57
N PHE A 117 0.19 -5.76 11.90
CA PHE A 117 -0.39 -6.70 10.94
C PHE A 117 -0.29 -6.14 9.51
N ILE A 118 0.34 -6.90 8.62
CA ILE A 118 0.65 -6.46 7.26
C ILE A 118 -0.04 -7.35 6.23
N ARG A 119 -0.89 -6.76 5.39
CA ARG A 119 -1.33 -7.37 4.13
C ARG A 119 -0.40 -6.90 3.02
N PHE A 120 0.48 -7.78 2.56
CA PHE A 120 1.40 -7.45 1.48
C PHE A 120 0.70 -7.31 0.12
N HIS A 121 1.30 -6.52 -0.77
CA HIS A 121 0.78 -6.21 -2.08
C HIS A 121 1.28 -7.20 -3.14
N PRO A 122 0.42 -8.08 -3.69
CA PRO A 122 0.86 -9.16 -4.56
C PRO A 122 1.48 -8.66 -5.87
N LEU A 123 1.03 -7.52 -6.40
CA LEU A 123 1.60 -6.94 -7.63
C LEU A 123 2.98 -6.30 -7.40
N PHE A 124 3.28 -5.87 -6.18
CA PHE A 124 4.61 -5.36 -5.82
C PHE A 124 5.54 -6.46 -5.30
N ALA A 125 4.97 -7.62 -4.96
CA ALA A 125 5.67 -8.74 -4.33
C ALA A 125 6.51 -8.31 -3.11
N ASN A 126 6.06 -7.27 -2.39
CA ASN A 126 6.82 -6.62 -1.32
C ASN A 126 6.99 -7.50 -0.06
N GLN A 127 6.25 -8.61 0.05
CA GLN A 127 6.53 -9.65 1.05
C GLN A 127 7.93 -10.25 0.91
N ARG A 128 8.53 -10.21 -0.29
CA ARG A 128 9.88 -10.71 -0.53
C ARG A 128 10.97 -9.83 0.11
N GLN A 129 10.63 -8.59 0.45
CA GLN A 129 11.51 -7.63 1.09
C GLN A 129 11.20 -7.49 2.59
N ALA A 130 10.35 -8.37 3.14
CA ALA A 130 10.02 -8.35 4.56
C ALA A 130 11.26 -8.64 5.41
N SER A 131 11.44 -7.85 6.48
CA SER A 131 12.47 -8.13 7.48
C SER A 131 12.29 -9.53 8.09
N ALA A 132 13.38 -10.15 8.52
CA ALA A 132 13.36 -11.43 9.23
C ALA A 132 12.53 -11.40 10.54
N SER A 133 12.26 -10.20 11.09
CA SER A 133 11.36 -10.03 12.24
C SER A 133 9.87 -10.11 11.89
N VAL A 134 9.51 -10.07 10.60
CA VAL A 134 8.14 -10.21 10.14
C VAL A 134 7.85 -11.67 9.81
N HIS A 135 6.90 -12.26 10.54
CA HIS A 135 6.38 -13.59 10.21
C HIS A 135 5.44 -13.50 8.99
N VAL A 136 5.87 -14.06 7.86
CA VAL A 136 5.13 -14.00 6.59
C VAL A 136 4.43 -15.33 6.33
N GLU A 137 3.10 -15.28 6.20
CA GLU A 137 2.29 -16.44 5.80
C GLU A 137 1.57 -16.18 4.48
N ARG A 138 1.56 -17.18 3.59
CA ARG A 138 0.78 -17.12 2.35
C ARG A 138 -0.69 -17.43 2.65
N LEU A 139 -1.56 -16.45 2.41
CA LEU A 139 -3.01 -16.62 2.56
C LEU A 139 -3.65 -17.34 1.37
N ALA A 140 -3.52 -16.77 0.17
CA ALA A 140 -4.14 -17.28 -1.06
C ALA A 140 -3.48 -16.65 -2.30
N ASP A 141 -3.80 -17.20 -3.48
CA ASP A 141 -3.41 -16.60 -4.75
C ASP A 141 -4.35 -15.46 -5.16
N THR A 142 -3.78 -14.45 -5.80
CA THR A 142 -4.53 -13.36 -6.44
C THR A 142 -4.55 -13.58 -7.95
N ILE A 143 -5.74 -13.56 -8.55
CA ILE A 143 -5.89 -13.66 -10.00
C ILE A 143 -5.83 -12.26 -10.59
N GLY A 144 -4.75 -11.96 -11.30
CA GLY A 144 -4.60 -10.76 -12.10
C GLY A 144 -5.01 -11.01 -13.55
N TRP A 145 -5.56 -9.99 -14.20
CA TRP A 145 -5.75 -9.99 -15.65
C TRP A 145 -4.93 -8.84 -16.25
N SER A 146 -4.06 -9.16 -17.20
CA SER A 146 -3.28 -8.14 -17.90
C SER A 146 -4.22 -7.20 -18.66
N LEU A 147 -4.01 -5.90 -18.47
CA LEU A 147 -4.70 -4.83 -19.19
C LEU A 147 -3.79 -4.19 -20.24
N ASP A 148 -2.80 -4.94 -20.71
CA ASP A 148 -1.93 -4.52 -21.80
C ASP A 148 -2.79 -4.09 -23.01
N PRO A 149 -2.64 -2.86 -23.52
CA PRO A 149 -3.41 -2.35 -24.65
C PRO A 149 -3.27 -3.19 -25.93
N GLU A 150 -2.19 -3.99 -26.06
CA GLU A 150 -1.98 -4.89 -27.19
C GLU A 150 -2.90 -6.13 -27.15
N LEU A 151 -3.52 -6.43 -26.01
CA LEU A 151 -4.40 -7.57 -25.84
C LEU A 151 -5.86 -7.24 -26.20
N ASP A 152 -6.50 -8.08 -27.01
CA ASP A 152 -7.95 -8.06 -27.14
C ASP A 152 -8.59 -8.66 -25.87
N LEU A 153 -8.84 -7.80 -24.88
CA LEU A 153 -9.49 -8.15 -23.62
C LEU A 153 -10.85 -8.82 -23.87
N PHE A 154 -11.60 -8.38 -24.88
CA PHE A 154 -12.91 -8.95 -25.14
C PHE A 154 -12.80 -10.38 -25.68
N ALA A 155 -11.85 -10.64 -26.58
CA ALA A 155 -11.55 -12.00 -27.04
C ALA A 155 -11.02 -12.89 -25.90
N GLY A 156 -10.26 -12.33 -24.97
CA GLY A 156 -9.73 -13.02 -23.79
C GLY A 156 -10.81 -13.50 -22.81
N LEU A 157 -12.01 -12.92 -22.82
CA LEU A 157 -13.12 -13.37 -21.99
C LEU A 157 -13.59 -14.77 -22.37
N HIS A 158 -14.02 -15.57 -21.38
CA HIS A 158 -14.66 -16.87 -21.63
C HIS A 158 -15.84 -16.75 -22.64
N PRO A 159 -16.03 -17.71 -23.58
CA PRO A 159 -17.06 -17.61 -24.63
C PRO A 159 -18.47 -17.30 -24.10
N LYS A 160 -18.84 -17.86 -22.95
CA LYS A 160 -20.13 -17.60 -22.27
C LYS A 160 -20.30 -16.13 -21.89
N HIS A 161 -19.24 -15.45 -21.42
CA HIS A 161 -19.28 -14.04 -21.05
C HIS A 161 -19.37 -13.14 -22.28
N ARG A 162 -18.61 -13.44 -23.34
CA ARG A 162 -18.69 -12.73 -24.62
C ARG A 162 -20.10 -12.76 -25.20
N ASN A 163 -20.77 -13.91 -25.13
CA ASN A 163 -22.15 -14.05 -25.61
C ASN A 163 -23.14 -13.20 -24.80
N LYS A 164 -22.95 -13.05 -23.49
CA LYS A 164 -23.78 -12.18 -22.64
C LYS A 164 -23.60 -10.70 -22.99
N VAL A 165 -22.36 -10.25 -23.18
CA VAL A 165 -22.09 -8.86 -23.61
C VAL A 165 -22.70 -8.57 -24.98
N ARG A 166 -22.56 -9.48 -25.96
CA ARG A 166 -23.19 -9.33 -27.28
C ARG A 166 -24.71 -9.24 -27.19
N LYS A 167 -25.34 -10.08 -26.36
CA LYS A 167 -26.78 -10.02 -26.13
C LYS A 167 -27.21 -8.67 -25.53
N ALA A 168 -26.47 -8.13 -24.58
CA ALA A 168 -26.77 -6.83 -23.97
C ALA A 168 -26.70 -5.70 -25.01
N ARG A 169 -25.64 -5.68 -25.84
CA ARG A 169 -25.50 -4.71 -26.95
C ARG A 169 -26.62 -4.85 -27.98
N ALA A 170 -26.98 -6.06 -28.37
CA ALA A 170 -28.07 -6.31 -29.32
C ALA A 170 -29.45 -5.87 -28.79
N ALA A 171 -29.61 -5.82 -27.46
CA ALA A 171 -30.82 -5.32 -26.81
C ALA A 171 -30.78 -3.79 -26.58
N GLY A 172 -29.77 -3.08 -27.07
CA GLY A 172 -29.66 -1.62 -26.96
C GLY A 172 -29.31 -1.12 -25.56
N LEU A 173 -28.69 -1.94 -24.71
CA LEU A 173 -28.22 -1.46 -23.39
C LEU A 173 -27.02 -0.53 -23.56
N GLU A 174 -27.11 0.63 -22.91
CA GLU A 174 -26.05 1.63 -22.81
C GLU A 174 -25.53 1.71 -21.37
N VAL A 175 -24.23 1.96 -21.22
CA VAL A 175 -23.58 2.20 -19.93
C VAL A 175 -23.08 3.63 -19.93
N VAL A 176 -23.52 4.42 -18.96
CA VAL A 176 -23.09 5.80 -18.75
C VAL A 176 -22.35 5.86 -17.42
N VAL A 177 -21.16 6.45 -17.44
CA VAL A 177 -20.41 6.82 -16.24
C VAL A 177 -20.37 8.33 -16.21
N SER A 178 -20.94 8.92 -15.17
CA SER A 178 -20.85 10.36 -14.90
C SER A 178 -19.91 10.59 -13.74
N GLU A 179 -19.14 11.67 -13.82
CA GLU A 179 -18.31 12.17 -12.71
C GLU A 179 -19.17 12.78 -11.58
#